data_AF-A0A2L0EQV0-F1
#
_entry.id   AF-A0A2L0EQV0-F1
#
_cell.length_a   1.000
_cell.length_b   1.000
_cell.length_c   1.000
_cell.angle_alpha   90.00
_cell.angle_beta   90.00
_cell.angle_gamma   90.00
#
_symmetry.space_group_name_H-M   'P 1'
#
loop_
_entity.id
_entity.type
_entity.pdbx_description
1 polymer ?
#
loop_
_entity_poly.entity_id
_entity_poly.type
_entity_poly.pdbx_seq_one_letter_code
_entity_poly.pdbx_strand_id
1 'polypeptide(L)'
;MRTPMFTSSRSIVLALAASLAGCVATDLAEEPQPQDEAVDAAPSALVADRASLPTPAAYWSFDTCAAGAITRVREDSGRGAFGVMSGRRLCSPGRFLSAGDFDGVADQVEISSEGRSYLHFQDRITAAAWVNPRSVTGTRTLVNQWYAKDAFLLGIHNGRYFFSVAFPDGGFGRQVSVDAPAVANAWAHVAGVYDGAALKLYVDGVLRASTPASGALQQSTRPIVIGGHPTWNAYTGLIDEVRLYQQALSAAQVAQLAAGEVYPVRAYYVYPSDQPYHQEYVDAINTYLDELRGWYRQESGASFHLVGFVQPVRSSQDYLTMRCGPTPTTACRNNPQDLPNWLGAVSQAVGGFPARQSTLVFAQGGGGWAGANLQGDTTGFALVGDWVLEPLSGVREPLAIHCGYATWQCSGGVPRGTVAHELGHSFGLHHPDGYTGTTIMAWHGDYPETDFLDHEQMILQESPMLSSGVFVRGGLWLDFNNADVMHWNTAVSLTGSGFGAGAQVEFVDATHTAVVSPTSISATSLTVQVPSGLGPGYIRVRNGGGASNKVPVNFHP
;
A
#
# COMPACT_ATOMS: atom_id res chain seq x y z
N MET A 1 -42.11 -33.00 -33.73
CA MET A 1 -42.99 -32.46 -32.66
C MET A 1 -42.56 -33.15 -31.36
N ARG A 2 -41.44 -32.78 -30.74
CA ARG A 2 -41.21 -31.68 -29.79
C ARG A 2 -42.12 -31.72 -28.55
N THR A 3 -41.67 -32.48 -27.56
CA THR A 3 -41.92 -32.30 -26.12
C THR A 3 -40.56 -32.04 -25.45
N PRO A 4 -40.39 -30.98 -24.64
CA PRO A 4 -39.24 -30.88 -23.76
C PRO A 4 -39.60 -31.27 -22.32
N MET A 5 -38.68 -32.02 -21.72
CA MET A 5 -38.61 -32.37 -20.30
C MET A 5 -38.17 -31.18 -19.45
N PHE A 6 -38.64 -31.20 -18.21
CA PHE A 6 -38.26 -30.34 -17.10
C PHE A 6 -36.77 -30.47 -16.74
N THR A 7 -36.09 -29.34 -16.52
CA THR A 7 -34.92 -29.25 -15.63
C THR A 7 -35.07 -28.01 -14.75
N SER A 8 -35.19 -28.26 -13.44
CA SER A 8 -35.21 -27.27 -12.37
C SER A 8 -33.77 -27.00 -11.93
N SER A 9 -33.31 -25.75 -12.05
CA SER A 9 -32.09 -25.26 -11.40
C SER A 9 -32.51 -24.44 -10.19
N ARG A 10 -32.21 -24.94 -8.99
CA ARG A 10 -32.38 -24.20 -7.72
C ARG A 10 -31.17 -23.29 -7.50
N SER A 11 -31.40 -21.98 -7.55
CA SER A 11 -30.48 -20.97 -7.03
C SER A 11 -30.61 -20.91 -5.52
N ILE A 12 -29.49 -21.08 -4.80
CA ILE A 12 -29.37 -20.85 -3.37
C ILE A 12 -29.01 -19.37 -3.19
N VAL A 13 -29.96 -18.58 -2.69
CA VAL A 13 -29.75 -17.23 -2.17
C VAL A 13 -29.68 -17.39 -0.65
N LEU A 14 -28.49 -17.21 -0.06
CA LEU A 14 -28.33 -17.18 1.39
C LEU A 14 -28.34 -15.72 1.85
N ALA A 15 -29.37 -15.37 2.61
CA ALA A 15 -29.53 -14.08 3.26
C ALA A 15 -28.70 -14.04 4.56
N LEU A 16 -27.89 -12.99 4.74
CA LEU A 16 -27.41 -12.58 6.07
C LEU A 16 -28.15 -11.31 6.47
N ALA A 17 -28.93 -11.39 7.55
CA ALA A 17 -29.51 -10.24 8.22
C ALA A 17 -29.39 -10.42 9.74
N ALA A 18 -28.79 -9.40 10.35
CA ALA A 18 -28.97 -8.87 11.71
C ALA A 18 -28.66 -9.74 12.95
N SER A 19 -27.76 -9.22 13.80
CA SER A 19 -28.07 -8.96 15.21
C SER A 19 -27.16 -7.88 15.81
N LEU A 20 -27.69 -6.68 16.01
CA LEU A 20 -27.16 -5.67 16.95
C LEU A 20 -28.33 -5.29 17.87
N ALA A 21 -28.23 -5.64 19.15
CA ALA A 21 -29.12 -5.15 20.19
C ALA A 21 -28.41 -5.18 21.56
N GLY A 22 -28.00 -3.98 22.00
CA GLY A 22 -28.15 -3.44 23.35
C GLY A 22 -27.47 -4.10 24.55
N CYS A 23 -26.75 -3.30 25.34
CA CYS A 23 -27.04 -3.24 26.77
C CYS A 23 -26.56 -1.94 27.44
N VAL A 24 -27.25 -1.61 28.52
CA VAL A 24 -27.29 -0.36 29.28
C VAL A 24 -26.15 -0.31 30.31
N ALA A 25 -25.61 0.88 30.55
CA ALA A 25 -24.61 1.16 31.57
C ALA A 25 -25.17 1.00 32.99
N THR A 26 -24.43 0.30 33.86
CA THR A 26 -24.57 0.40 35.32
C THR A 26 -23.23 0.20 36.02
N ASP A 27 -22.90 1.21 36.83
CA ASP A 27 -22.14 1.27 38.09
C ASP A 27 -20.70 0.74 38.22
N LEU A 28 -19.89 1.67 38.73
CA LEU A 28 -18.51 1.56 39.19
C LEU A 28 -18.46 0.84 40.54
N ALA A 29 -17.61 -0.19 40.65
CA ALA A 29 -17.13 -0.72 41.92
C ALA A 29 -15.62 -1.02 41.83
N GLU A 30 -14.92 -0.67 42.89
CA GLU A 30 -13.46 -0.60 43.03
C GLU A 30 -12.87 -1.89 43.66
N GLU A 31 -11.57 -2.12 43.41
CA GLU A 31 -10.59 -3.06 44.03
C GLU A 31 -10.57 -4.56 43.61
N PRO A 32 -9.44 -5.32 43.78
CA PRO A 32 -8.08 -4.98 44.25
C PRO A 32 -6.92 -5.41 43.32
N GLN A 33 -5.70 -4.94 43.59
CA GLN A 33 -4.47 -5.37 42.90
C GLN A 33 -3.97 -6.77 43.33
N PRO A 34 -3.35 -7.55 42.41
CA PRO A 34 -2.43 -8.61 42.77
C PRO A 34 -0.99 -8.33 42.32
N GLN A 35 -0.17 -8.11 43.34
CA GLN A 35 1.21 -8.54 43.63
C GLN A 35 2.10 -9.08 42.48
N ASP A 36 3.29 -8.48 42.42
CA ASP A 36 4.48 -8.84 41.64
C ASP A 36 4.86 -10.33 41.72
N GLU A 37 4.96 -10.98 40.55
CA GLU A 37 5.86 -12.13 40.35
C GLU A 37 6.90 -11.78 39.27
N ALA A 38 8.13 -12.21 39.53
CA ALA A 38 9.36 -11.70 38.96
C ALA A 38 9.46 -11.78 37.43
N VAL A 39 9.79 -10.65 36.81
CA VAL A 39 10.14 -10.52 35.39
C VAL A 39 11.54 -11.09 35.18
N ASP A 40 11.62 -12.28 34.60
CA ASP A 40 12.87 -12.84 34.09
C ASP A 40 13.22 -12.11 32.79
N ALA A 41 14.21 -11.22 32.86
CA ALA A 41 14.70 -10.48 31.72
C ALA A 41 15.71 -11.33 30.93
N ALA A 42 15.35 -11.77 29.73
CA ALA A 42 16.28 -12.10 28.62
C ALA A 42 15.51 -12.56 27.36
N PRO A 43 16.12 -12.58 26.16
CA PRO A 43 17.14 -11.70 25.61
C PRO A 43 16.74 -11.19 24.20
N SER A 44 17.59 -10.32 23.65
CA SER A 44 17.58 -9.73 22.30
C SER A 44 17.59 -10.75 21.15
N ALA A 45 16.50 -11.49 20.97
CA ALA A 45 16.30 -12.44 19.88
C ALA A 45 15.06 -12.05 19.06
N LEU A 46 15.09 -10.85 18.47
CA LEU A 46 14.25 -10.51 17.33
C LEU A 46 14.67 -11.41 16.15
N VAL A 47 13.99 -12.56 16.09
CA VAL A 47 13.46 -13.25 14.90
C VAL A 47 14.29 -13.04 13.63
N ALA A 48 15.04 -14.08 13.26
CA ALA A 48 15.64 -14.21 11.94
C ALA A 48 14.55 -14.19 10.85
N ASP A 49 14.43 -13.06 10.16
CA ASP A 49 13.36 -12.76 9.22
C ASP A 49 13.60 -13.42 7.84
N ARG A 50 12.53 -13.77 7.08
CA ARG A 50 12.61 -13.56 5.61
C ARG A 50 12.90 -12.09 5.53
N ALA A 51 14.08 -11.72 5.07
CA ALA A 51 14.54 -10.36 5.27
C ALA A 51 13.50 -9.36 4.76
N SER A 52 12.75 -8.74 5.67
CA SER A 52 11.85 -7.63 5.38
C SER A 52 12.63 -6.61 4.56
N LEU A 53 11.98 -6.00 3.57
CA LEU A 53 12.63 -4.93 2.84
C LEU A 53 12.91 -3.80 3.85
N PRO A 54 14.17 -3.43 4.09
CA PRO A 54 14.46 -2.32 4.98
C PRO A 54 13.84 -1.06 4.39
N THR A 55 13.62 -0.03 5.22
CA THR A 55 13.23 1.28 4.69
C THR A 55 14.33 1.78 3.72
N PRO A 56 13.98 2.16 2.48
CA PRO A 56 14.97 2.70 1.56
C PRO A 56 15.54 4.02 2.08
N ALA A 57 16.79 4.30 1.70
CA ALA A 57 17.38 5.61 1.90
C ALA A 57 16.66 6.70 1.09
N ALA A 58 16.18 6.33 -0.10
CA ALA A 58 15.23 7.11 -0.88
C ALA A 58 14.50 6.22 -1.89
N TYR A 59 13.28 6.61 -2.24
CA TYR A 59 12.40 5.90 -3.16
C TYR A 59 11.63 6.88 -4.04
N TRP A 60 11.66 6.68 -5.36
CA TRP A 60 10.87 7.45 -6.33
C TRP A 60 10.01 6.50 -7.18
N SER A 61 8.70 6.48 -6.91
CA SER A 61 7.72 5.67 -7.65
C SER A 61 7.34 6.26 -9.01
N PHE A 62 7.45 7.58 -9.19
CA PHE A 62 6.88 8.32 -10.33
C PHE A 62 5.34 8.34 -10.40
N ASP A 63 4.62 7.80 -9.42
CA ASP A 63 3.16 7.68 -9.46
C ASP A 63 2.40 8.99 -9.32
N THR A 64 3.02 10.01 -8.74
CA THR A 64 2.45 11.36 -8.74
C THR A 64 2.73 12.12 -10.02
N CYS A 65 3.47 11.54 -10.95
CA CYS A 65 3.82 12.22 -12.17
C CYS A 65 2.65 12.16 -13.18
N ALA A 66 1.95 13.29 -13.31
CA ALA A 66 0.99 13.54 -14.36
C ALA A 66 1.65 14.28 -15.53
N ALA A 67 1.22 13.98 -16.76
CA ALA A 67 1.75 14.62 -17.95
C ALA A 67 1.53 16.14 -17.94
N GLY A 68 2.60 16.92 -18.16
CA GLY A 68 2.51 18.31 -18.62
C GLY A 68 2.55 19.44 -17.57
N ALA A 69 2.71 19.18 -16.27
CA ALA A 69 2.73 20.28 -15.26
C ALA A 69 3.68 20.11 -14.07
N ILE A 70 4.34 18.96 -13.91
CA ILE A 70 5.06 18.65 -12.67
C ILE A 70 6.56 18.90 -12.83
N THR A 71 7.12 19.76 -11.97
CA THR A 71 8.56 20.00 -11.86
C THR A 71 9.24 19.07 -10.86
N ARG A 72 8.47 18.36 -10.01
CA ARG A 72 9.00 17.56 -8.91
C ARG A 72 8.44 16.13 -8.87
N VAL A 73 9.32 15.15 -8.82
CA VAL A 73 8.97 13.76 -8.49
C VAL A 73 8.98 13.62 -6.97
N ARG A 74 7.91 13.07 -6.41
CA ARG A 74 7.81 12.84 -4.98
C ARG A 74 8.81 11.77 -4.53
N GLU A 75 9.35 11.97 -3.34
CA GLU A 75 10.16 10.97 -2.64
C GLU A 75 9.24 10.21 -1.67
N ASP A 76 9.10 8.91 -1.90
CA ASP A 76 8.08 8.06 -1.27
C ASP A 76 8.60 7.32 -0.03
N SER A 77 9.89 7.38 0.31
CA SER A 77 10.42 6.82 1.57
C SER A 77 10.15 7.70 2.80
N GLY A 78 9.53 8.88 2.62
CA GLY A 78 9.22 9.81 3.70
C GLY A 78 10.40 10.65 4.21
N ARG A 79 11.54 10.67 3.50
CA ARG A 79 12.76 11.39 3.92
C ARG A 79 12.96 12.73 3.20
N GLY A 80 12.10 13.05 2.23
CA GLY A 80 11.97 14.40 1.66
C GLY A 80 13.03 14.76 0.62
N ALA A 81 13.69 13.78 0.01
CA ALA A 81 14.60 13.99 -1.12
C ALA A 81 13.84 14.03 -2.47
N PHE A 82 12.93 14.99 -2.62
CA PHE A 82 12.17 15.19 -3.86
C PHE A 82 13.12 15.34 -5.06
N GLY A 83 12.77 14.71 -6.19
CA GLY A 83 13.50 14.86 -7.44
C GLY A 83 12.97 16.03 -8.26
N VAL A 84 13.83 16.72 -9.00
CA VAL A 84 13.46 17.82 -9.89
C VAL A 84 13.60 17.38 -11.35
N MET A 85 12.50 17.40 -12.11
CA MET A 85 12.50 17.01 -13.52
C MET A 85 12.93 18.16 -14.43
N SER A 86 13.84 17.88 -15.36
CA SER A 86 14.18 18.77 -16.48
C SER A 86 13.83 18.15 -17.84
N GLY A 87 14.01 18.92 -18.91
CA GLY A 87 13.62 18.51 -20.26
C GLY A 87 12.12 18.63 -20.49
N ARG A 88 11.51 17.62 -21.12
CA ARG A 88 10.08 17.55 -21.48
C ARG A 88 9.18 17.27 -20.29
N ARG A 89 9.71 16.69 -19.20
CA ARG A 89 9.00 16.39 -17.94
C ARG A 89 7.75 15.53 -18.18
N LEU A 90 7.93 14.42 -18.88
CA LEU A 90 6.84 13.51 -19.22
C LEU A 90 6.87 12.27 -18.34
N CYS A 91 5.68 11.73 -18.13
CA CYS A 91 5.46 10.41 -17.56
C CYS A 91 4.44 9.67 -18.41
N SER A 92 4.57 8.35 -18.41
CA SER A 92 3.82 7.41 -19.22
C SER A 92 3.40 6.22 -18.35
N PRO A 93 2.43 5.39 -18.76
CA PRO A 93 2.08 4.18 -18.01
C PRO A 93 3.32 3.33 -17.70
N GLY A 94 3.52 3.07 -16.41
CA GLY A 94 4.71 2.42 -15.85
C GLY A 94 4.60 0.90 -15.73
N ARG A 95 5.57 0.31 -15.03
CA ARG A 95 5.48 -1.09 -14.59
C ARG A 95 4.40 -1.21 -13.52
N PHE A 96 4.37 -0.22 -12.63
CA PHE A 96 3.31 0.03 -11.67
C PHE A 96 2.83 1.46 -11.94
N LEU A 97 1.56 1.61 -12.27
CA LEU A 97 0.92 2.92 -12.51
C LEU A 97 1.67 3.85 -13.48
N SER A 98 2.56 4.73 -13.02
CA SER A 98 3.23 5.74 -13.84
C SER A 98 4.75 5.62 -13.77
N ALA A 99 5.44 5.88 -14.87
CA ALA A 99 6.89 5.87 -14.97
C ALA A 99 7.41 7.17 -15.59
N GLY A 100 8.63 7.57 -15.22
CA GLY A 100 9.33 8.67 -15.86
C GLY A 100 9.65 8.34 -17.32
N ASP A 101 9.34 9.25 -18.24
CA ASP A 101 9.55 9.07 -19.68
C ASP A 101 10.69 9.95 -20.20
N PHE A 102 11.81 9.30 -20.52
CA PHE A 102 13.06 9.95 -20.93
C PHE A 102 13.31 9.80 -22.43
N ASP A 103 13.61 10.89 -23.14
CA ASP A 103 13.92 10.86 -24.58
C ASP A 103 15.38 10.56 -24.91
N GLY A 104 16.29 10.67 -23.94
CA GLY A 104 17.73 10.52 -24.15
C GLY A 104 18.43 11.79 -24.63
N VAL A 105 17.82 12.97 -24.45
CA VAL A 105 18.39 14.27 -24.79
C VAL A 105 18.64 15.10 -23.53
N ALA A 106 17.58 15.64 -22.91
CA ALA A 106 17.67 16.57 -21.77
C ALA A 106 16.81 16.15 -20.57
N ASP A 107 16.05 15.07 -20.72
CA ASP A 107 15.20 14.53 -19.67
C ASP A 107 16.07 13.90 -18.57
N GLN A 108 15.92 14.39 -17.35
CA GLN A 108 16.54 13.81 -16.15
C GLN A 108 15.74 14.19 -14.91
N VAL A 109 15.93 13.43 -13.83
CA VAL A 109 15.50 13.83 -12.48
C VAL A 109 16.73 14.05 -11.63
N GLU A 110 16.89 15.27 -11.12
CA GLU A 110 18.00 15.62 -10.23
C GLU A 110 17.54 15.63 -8.77
N ILE A 111 18.30 14.95 -7.92
CA ILE A 111 18.04 14.84 -6.49
C ILE A 111 19.25 15.43 -5.75
N SER A 112 19.03 16.53 -5.04
CA SER A 112 20.07 17.12 -4.20
C SER A 112 20.46 16.15 -3.08
N SER A 113 21.75 15.89 -2.91
CA SER A 113 22.29 15.11 -1.77
C SER A 113 22.90 15.99 -0.67
N GLU A 114 22.90 17.31 -0.88
CA GLU A 114 23.46 18.27 0.06
C GLU A 114 22.66 18.26 1.37
N GLY A 115 23.37 18.16 2.51
CA GLY A 115 22.75 18.07 3.83
C GLY A 115 22.00 16.76 4.12
N ARG A 116 22.02 15.78 3.21
CA ARG A 116 21.27 14.50 3.34
C ARG A 116 22.23 13.33 3.54
N SER A 117 22.68 13.11 4.77
CA SER A 117 23.63 12.02 5.10
C SER A 117 23.12 10.62 4.74
N TYR A 118 21.79 10.42 4.69
CA TYR A 118 21.19 9.15 4.25
C TYR A 118 21.39 8.88 2.75
N LEU A 119 21.80 9.86 1.95
CA LEU A 119 22.20 9.70 0.54
C LEU A 119 23.72 9.63 0.37
N HIS A 120 24.48 9.55 1.47
CA HIS A 120 25.93 9.42 1.44
C HIS A 120 26.29 7.98 1.78
N PHE A 121 26.68 7.21 0.77
CA PHE A 121 26.93 5.76 0.88
C PHE A 121 28.39 5.51 1.25
N GLN A 122 28.66 4.77 2.32
CA GLN A 122 30.03 4.61 2.87
C GLN A 122 30.67 3.27 2.53
N ASP A 123 30.05 2.17 2.91
CA ASP A 123 30.66 0.82 2.84
C ASP A 123 29.79 -0.18 2.08
N ARG A 124 28.53 0.18 1.83
CA ARG A 124 27.54 -0.64 1.15
C ARG A 124 26.51 0.23 0.45
N ILE A 125 25.93 -0.30 -0.62
CA ILE A 125 24.85 0.34 -1.36
C ILE A 125 24.01 -0.72 -2.08
N THR A 126 22.71 -0.50 -2.14
CA THR A 126 21.85 -1.13 -3.15
C THR A 126 21.17 -0.04 -3.97
N ALA A 127 21.25 -0.15 -5.29
CA ALA A 127 20.49 0.67 -6.24
C ALA A 127 19.62 -0.25 -7.10
N ALA A 128 18.31 -0.01 -7.13
CA ALA A 128 17.34 -0.83 -7.85
C ALA A 128 16.35 0.03 -8.63
N ALA A 129 15.89 -0.46 -9.78
CA ALA A 129 14.87 0.18 -10.60
C ALA A 129 14.17 -0.84 -11.52
N TRP A 130 12.92 -0.54 -11.89
CA TRP A 130 12.27 -1.13 -13.04
C TRP A 130 12.56 -0.27 -14.28
N VAL A 131 12.94 -0.90 -15.39
CA VAL A 131 13.37 -0.19 -16.60
C VAL A 131 12.77 -0.80 -17.85
N ASN A 132 12.34 0.06 -18.77
CA ASN A 132 11.89 -0.30 -20.11
C ASN A 132 12.62 0.56 -21.15
N PRO A 133 13.83 0.16 -21.59
CA PRO A 133 14.67 0.99 -22.44
C PRO A 133 14.15 1.00 -23.88
N ARG A 134 14.06 2.17 -24.51
CA ARG A 134 13.83 2.28 -25.97
C ARG A 134 15.09 1.99 -26.77
N SER A 135 16.26 2.26 -26.18
CA SER A 135 17.56 1.96 -26.75
C SER A 135 18.47 1.31 -25.73
N VAL A 136 19.17 0.28 -26.17
CA VAL A 136 20.17 -0.45 -25.39
C VAL A 136 21.60 -0.25 -25.94
N THR A 137 21.77 0.67 -26.89
CA THR A 137 23.08 0.95 -27.53
C THR A 137 23.86 2.02 -26.77
N GLY A 138 25.20 1.91 -26.82
CA GLY A 138 26.09 2.81 -26.08
C GLY A 138 25.89 2.69 -24.57
N THR A 139 26.25 3.73 -23.83
CA THR A 139 25.99 3.82 -22.39
C THR A 139 24.70 4.57 -22.12
N ARG A 140 23.84 4.02 -21.27
CA ARG A 140 22.56 4.61 -20.83
C ARG A 140 22.49 4.58 -19.30
N THR A 141 22.40 5.75 -18.67
CA THR A 141 22.39 5.90 -17.21
C THR A 141 20.99 5.73 -16.66
N LEU A 142 20.77 4.71 -15.82
CA LEU A 142 19.50 4.53 -15.11
C LEU A 142 19.45 5.44 -13.89
N VAL A 143 20.46 5.31 -13.02
CA VAL A 143 20.66 6.18 -11.86
C VAL A 143 22.16 6.26 -11.54
N ASN A 144 22.65 7.45 -11.20
CA ASN A 144 24.03 7.65 -10.77
C ASN A 144 24.15 8.74 -9.71
N GLN A 145 25.29 8.77 -9.05
CA GLN A 145 25.74 9.95 -8.30
C GLN A 145 27.12 10.36 -8.80
N TRP A 146 27.21 11.56 -9.35
CA TRP A 146 28.43 11.96 -10.03
C TRP A 146 29.55 12.34 -9.05
N TYR A 147 30.75 11.84 -9.30
CA TYR A 147 32.01 12.32 -8.72
C TYR A 147 33.15 11.86 -9.62
N ALA A 148 33.75 12.76 -10.39
CA ALA A 148 34.75 12.43 -11.43
C ALA A 148 34.26 11.33 -12.42
N LYS A 149 34.37 10.05 -12.05
CA LYS A 149 33.93 8.86 -12.80
C LYS A 149 32.69 8.17 -12.19
N ASP A 150 31.86 8.92 -11.45
CA ASP A 150 30.70 8.50 -10.65
C ASP A 150 31.03 7.76 -9.34
N ALA A 151 30.43 8.18 -8.23
CA ALA A 151 30.50 7.48 -6.94
C ALA A 151 29.80 6.11 -7.02
N PHE A 152 28.65 6.07 -7.68
CA PHE A 152 28.02 4.85 -8.17
C PHE A 152 27.27 5.13 -9.48
N LEU A 153 27.07 4.09 -10.29
CA LEU A 153 26.25 4.15 -11.48
C LEU A 153 25.61 2.78 -11.77
N LEU A 154 24.30 2.78 -11.98
CA LEU A 154 23.53 1.67 -12.52
C LEU A 154 23.13 2.03 -13.96
N GLY A 155 23.43 1.16 -14.92
CA GLY A 155 23.31 1.52 -16.33
C GLY A 155 23.16 0.34 -17.28
N ILE A 156 23.03 0.68 -18.56
CA ILE A 156 23.16 -0.25 -19.69
C ILE A 156 24.39 0.18 -20.48
N HIS A 157 25.26 -0.75 -20.85
CA HIS A 157 26.39 -0.52 -21.75
C HIS A 157 26.40 -1.57 -22.85
N ASN A 158 26.19 -1.14 -24.10
CA ASN A 158 26.23 -2.00 -25.29
C ASN A 158 25.39 -3.28 -25.12
N GLY A 159 24.13 -3.11 -24.73
CA GLY A 159 23.18 -4.20 -24.56
C GLY A 159 23.30 -4.97 -23.25
N ARG A 160 24.15 -4.57 -22.30
CA ARG A 160 24.33 -5.26 -21.02
C ARG A 160 24.04 -4.35 -19.84
N TYR A 161 23.28 -4.83 -18.86
CA TYR A 161 23.18 -4.12 -17.59
C TYR A 161 24.53 -4.14 -16.87
N PHE A 162 24.87 -3.05 -16.21
CA PHE A 162 26.07 -2.96 -15.38
C PHE A 162 25.83 -2.12 -14.14
N PHE A 163 26.63 -2.40 -13.11
CA PHE A 163 26.69 -1.62 -11.89
C PHE A 163 28.14 -1.34 -11.55
N SER A 164 28.46 -0.09 -11.22
CA SER A 164 29.79 0.33 -10.84
C SER A 164 29.79 1.20 -9.60
N VAL A 165 30.86 1.09 -8.81
CA VAL A 165 31.14 1.96 -7.67
C VAL A 165 32.58 2.45 -7.71
N ALA A 166 32.83 3.68 -7.24
CA ALA A 166 34.18 4.22 -7.14
C ALA A 166 34.74 4.10 -5.72
N PHE A 167 36.07 3.98 -5.64
CA PHE A 167 36.85 4.02 -4.41
C PHE A 167 37.78 5.25 -4.43
N PRO A 168 38.25 5.74 -3.27
CA PRO A 168 39.17 6.87 -3.17
C PRO A 168 40.56 6.68 -3.83
N ASP A 169 40.85 5.50 -4.38
CA ASP A 169 42.12 5.17 -5.03
C ASP A 169 42.32 5.84 -6.41
N GLY A 170 41.30 6.57 -6.91
CA GLY A 170 41.36 7.31 -8.17
C GLY A 170 41.27 6.43 -9.43
N GLY A 171 41.00 5.13 -9.28
CA GLY A 171 40.81 4.20 -10.40
C GLY A 171 39.56 4.51 -11.24
N PHE A 172 39.44 3.89 -12.42
CA PHE A 172 38.11 3.69 -13.00
C PHE A 172 37.34 2.78 -12.06
N GLY A 173 36.15 3.18 -11.61
CA GLY A 173 35.36 2.46 -10.59
C GLY A 173 35.28 0.96 -10.87
N ARG A 174 35.15 0.14 -9.81
CA ARG A 174 34.97 -1.31 -9.97
C ARG A 174 33.57 -1.56 -10.54
N GLN A 175 33.47 -2.46 -11.50
CA GLN A 175 32.23 -2.73 -12.23
C GLN A 175 31.93 -4.23 -12.27
N VAL A 176 30.63 -4.53 -12.26
CA VAL A 176 30.06 -5.83 -12.61
C VAL A 176 29.10 -5.61 -13.79
N SER A 177 29.10 -6.52 -14.75
CA SER A 177 28.18 -6.49 -15.89
C SER A 177 27.58 -7.87 -16.10
N VAL A 178 26.34 -7.93 -16.59
CA VAL A 178 25.69 -9.20 -16.93
C VAL A 178 25.86 -9.50 -18.41
N ASP A 179 26.05 -10.78 -18.75
CA ASP A 179 26.04 -11.20 -20.15
C ASP A 179 24.64 -11.31 -20.73
N ALA A 180 23.62 -11.45 -19.87
CA ALA A 180 22.23 -11.43 -20.27
C ALA A 180 21.88 -10.09 -20.96
N PRO A 181 21.36 -10.12 -22.20
CA PRO A 181 21.11 -8.89 -22.93
C PRO A 181 19.93 -8.10 -22.34
N ALA A 182 20.11 -6.79 -22.19
CA ALA A 182 19.01 -5.86 -22.03
C ALA A 182 18.16 -5.86 -23.31
N VAL A 183 16.84 -5.98 -23.15
CA VAL A 183 15.90 -6.05 -24.28
C VAL A 183 15.20 -4.71 -24.40
N ALA A 184 15.25 -4.12 -25.60
CA ALA A 184 14.55 -2.87 -25.87
C ALA A 184 13.03 -3.09 -25.85
N ASN A 185 12.30 -2.10 -25.33
CA ASN A 185 10.84 -2.07 -25.20
C ASN A 185 10.25 -3.18 -24.31
N ALA A 186 11.05 -3.72 -23.38
CA ALA A 186 10.62 -4.72 -22.41
C ALA A 186 10.99 -4.30 -20.98
N TRP A 187 10.08 -4.52 -20.04
CA TRP A 187 10.33 -4.28 -18.62
C TRP A 187 11.31 -5.32 -18.05
N ALA A 188 12.29 -4.85 -17.27
CA ALA A 188 13.13 -5.67 -16.43
C ALA A 188 13.36 -4.97 -15.08
N HIS A 189 13.45 -5.73 -14.00
CA HIS A 189 13.95 -5.22 -12.72
C HIS A 189 15.45 -5.40 -12.64
N VAL A 190 16.20 -4.33 -12.35
CA VAL A 190 17.66 -4.36 -12.28
C VAL A 190 18.11 -3.84 -10.93
N ALA A 191 18.97 -4.58 -10.23
CA ALA A 191 19.52 -4.17 -8.95
C ALA A 191 21.03 -4.41 -8.86
N GLY A 192 21.77 -3.34 -8.58
CA GLY A 192 23.18 -3.39 -8.22
C GLY A 192 23.36 -3.36 -6.70
N VAL A 193 24.12 -4.31 -6.16
CA VAL A 193 24.41 -4.43 -4.73
C VAL A 193 25.92 -4.44 -4.52
N TYR A 194 26.42 -3.56 -3.64
CA TYR A 194 27.76 -3.64 -3.09
C TYR A 194 27.67 -3.91 -1.59
N ASP A 195 28.29 -5.00 -1.14
CA ASP A 195 28.20 -5.49 0.25
C ASP A 195 29.48 -5.29 1.07
N GLY A 196 30.46 -4.56 0.52
CA GLY A 196 31.78 -4.36 1.13
C GLY A 196 32.82 -5.41 0.73
N ALA A 197 32.41 -6.51 0.09
CA ALA A 197 33.29 -7.61 -0.36
C ALA A 197 33.11 -7.97 -1.85
N ALA A 198 31.94 -7.70 -2.41
CA ALA A 198 31.65 -7.92 -3.82
C ALA A 198 30.61 -6.93 -4.36
N LEU A 199 30.73 -6.66 -5.66
CA LEU A 199 29.65 -6.15 -6.49
C LEU A 199 28.80 -7.33 -6.97
N LYS A 200 27.49 -7.17 -6.93
CA LYS A 200 26.49 -8.15 -7.38
C LYS A 200 25.49 -7.43 -8.26
N LEU A 201 25.07 -8.07 -9.34
CA LEU A 201 24.09 -7.53 -10.26
C LEU A 201 23.00 -8.56 -10.50
N TYR A 202 21.77 -8.13 -10.22
CA TYR A 202 20.56 -8.92 -10.33
C TYR A 202 19.71 -8.40 -11.48
N VAL A 203 19.09 -9.33 -12.23
CA VAL A 203 18.08 -9.03 -13.26
C VAL A 203 16.87 -9.92 -12.98
N ASP A 204 15.70 -9.29 -12.88
CA ASP A 204 14.42 -9.90 -12.50
C ASP A 204 14.52 -10.71 -11.21
N GLY A 205 15.21 -10.14 -10.22
CA GLY A 205 15.34 -10.72 -8.88
C GLY A 205 16.40 -11.81 -8.76
N VAL A 206 17.00 -12.24 -9.88
CA VAL A 206 17.98 -13.34 -9.89
C VAL A 206 19.39 -12.78 -10.03
N LEU A 207 20.32 -13.27 -9.21
CA LEU A 207 21.74 -12.93 -9.33
C LEU A 207 22.27 -13.41 -10.69
N ARG A 208 22.80 -12.49 -11.49
CA ARG A 208 23.33 -12.77 -12.83
C ARG A 208 24.85 -12.63 -12.92
N ALA A 209 25.45 -11.77 -12.10
CA ALA A 209 26.88 -11.56 -12.09
C ALA A 209 27.38 -11.09 -10.73
N SER A 210 28.63 -11.41 -10.41
CA SER A 210 29.33 -10.89 -9.23
C SER A 210 30.83 -10.73 -9.50
N THR A 211 31.40 -9.64 -8.96
CA THR A 211 32.83 -9.32 -9.06
C THR A 211 33.36 -8.96 -7.67
N PRO A 212 34.47 -9.55 -7.20
CA PRO A 212 35.10 -9.13 -5.95
C PRO A 212 35.49 -7.65 -5.96
N ALA A 213 35.15 -6.93 -4.89
CA ALA A 213 35.49 -5.53 -4.70
C ALA A 213 35.45 -5.22 -3.20
N SER A 214 36.39 -4.44 -2.69
CA SER A 214 36.45 -4.13 -1.26
C SER A 214 36.99 -2.72 -1.03
N GLY A 215 36.54 -2.08 0.03
CA GLY A 215 36.95 -0.75 0.43
C GLY A 215 35.76 0.17 0.74
N ALA A 216 36.06 1.36 1.25
CA ALA A 216 35.08 2.41 1.46
C ALA A 216 34.77 3.12 0.13
N LEU A 217 33.50 3.32 -0.15
CA LEU A 217 33.00 4.02 -1.32
C LEU A 217 33.46 5.48 -1.35
N GLN A 218 33.74 5.96 -2.55
CA GLN A 218 34.04 7.36 -2.80
C GLN A 218 32.85 8.22 -2.38
N GLN A 219 33.09 9.12 -1.42
CA GLN A 219 32.07 10.06 -0.98
C GLN A 219 31.80 11.11 -2.05
N SER A 220 30.53 11.45 -2.23
CA SER A 220 30.09 12.55 -3.10
C SER A 220 28.93 13.30 -2.45
N THR A 221 29.00 14.63 -2.50
CA THR A 221 27.91 15.53 -2.13
C THR A 221 27.19 16.10 -3.35
N ARG A 222 27.52 15.60 -4.55
CA ARG A 222 26.84 16.02 -5.78
C ARG A 222 25.48 15.35 -5.89
N PRO A 223 24.58 15.93 -6.72
CA PRO A 223 23.27 15.37 -6.92
C PRO A 223 23.31 13.91 -7.41
N ILE A 224 22.32 13.15 -6.97
CA ILE A 224 21.95 11.89 -7.62
C ILE A 224 21.11 12.27 -8.84
N VAL A 225 21.29 11.57 -9.95
CA VAL A 225 20.56 11.81 -11.20
C VAL A 225 19.93 10.51 -11.67
N ILE A 226 18.65 10.56 -12.04
CA ILE A 226 17.90 9.45 -12.66
C ILE A 226 17.67 9.79 -14.13
N GLY A 227 17.94 8.82 -15.00
CA GLY A 227 17.74 8.92 -16.46
C GLY A 227 18.71 9.85 -17.20
N GLY A 228 19.50 10.66 -16.48
CA GLY A 228 20.46 11.60 -17.04
C GLY A 228 21.90 11.29 -16.65
N HIS A 229 22.84 11.86 -17.40
CA HIS A 229 24.24 11.99 -17.00
C HIS A 229 24.77 13.32 -17.56
N PRO A 230 25.57 14.10 -16.82
CA PRO A 230 25.99 15.46 -17.22
C PRO A 230 26.89 15.56 -18.47
N THR A 231 27.13 14.47 -19.20
CA THR A 231 28.03 14.45 -20.36
C THR A 231 27.37 13.86 -21.61
N TRP A 232 27.20 12.54 -21.72
CA TRP A 232 26.82 11.91 -23.01
C TRP A 232 25.94 10.64 -22.93
N ASN A 233 25.48 10.23 -21.73
CA ASN A 233 24.91 8.88 -21.50
C ASN A 233 23.42 8.89 -21.10
N ALA A 234 22.64 9.84 -21.61
CA ALA A 234 21.23 9.97 -21.25
C ALA A 234 20.42 8.70 -21.63
N TYR A 235 19.52 8.33 -20.73
CA TYR A 235 18.61 7.22 -20.89
C TYR A 235 17.45 7.57 -21.80
N THR A 236 17.01 6.60 -22.60
CA THR A 236 15.83 6.73 -23.44
C THR A 236 14.90 5.55 -23.19
N GLY A 237 13.69 5.82 -22.71
CA GLY A 237 12.74 4.80 -22.27
C GLY A 237 12.03 5.19 -20.98
N LEU A 238 11.43 4.20 -20.33
CA LEU A 238 10.72 4.36 -19.07
C LEU A 238 11.60 3.87 -17.90
N ILE A 239 11.57 4.62 -16.78
CA ILE A 239 12.13 4.20 -15.49
C ILE A 239 11.04 4.33 -14.44
N ASP A 240 10.93 3.32 -13.61
CA ASP A 240 9.94 3.19 -12.56
C ASP A 240 10.60 2.66 -11.28
N GLU A 241 10.00 2.92 -10.13
CA GLU A 241 10.33 2.25 -8.87
C GLU A 241 11.80 2.39 -8.39
N VAL A 242 12.42 3.55 -8.58
CA VAL A 242 13.85 3.75 -8.26
C VAL A 242 14.06 3.78 -6.75
N ARG A 243 14.90 2.88 -6.24
CA ARG A 243 15.23 2.78 -4.80
C ARG A 243 16.73 2.77 -4.56
N LEU A 244 17.12 3.47 -3.51
CA LEU A 244 18.48 3.47 -2.98
C LEU A 244 18.48 3.01 -1.53
N TYR A 245 19.49 2.24 -1.13
CA TYR A 245 19.66 1.76 0.24
C TYR A 245 21.10 1.97 0.69
N GLN A 246 21.28 2.36 1.96
CA GLN A 246 22.56 2.31 2.66
C GLN A 246 22.87 0.91 3.21
N GLN A 247 22.21 -0.12 2.66
CA GLN A 247 22.37 -1.52 3.03
C GLN A 247 22.56 -2.36 1.77
N ALA A 248 23.26 -3.49 1.91
CA ALA A 248 23.32 -4.50 0.88
C ALA A 248 22.13 -5.45 1.04
N LEU A 249 21.18 -5.39 0.10
CA LEU A 249 20.04 -6.29 0.13
C LEU A 249 20.46 -7.73 -0.16
N SER A 250 19.86 -8.67 0.57
CA SER A 250 19.98 -10.10 0.33
C SER A 250 19.31 -10.50 -1.00
N ALA A 251 19.68 -11.68 -1.53
CA ALA A 251 19.05 -12.20 -2.74
C ALA A 251 17.52 -12.34 -2.60
N ALA A 252 17.02 -12.70 -1.41
CA ALA A 252 15.59 -12.78 -1.14
C ALA A 252 14.91 -11.41 -1.20
N GLN A 253 15.51 -10.38 -0.60
CA GLN A 253 15.01 -9.00 -0.68
C GLN A 253 15.02 -8.47 -2.13
N VAL A 254 16.07 -8.75 -2.91
CA VAL A 254 16.12 -8.33 -4.31
C VAL A 254 15.07 -9.06 -5.16
N ALA A 255 14.85 -10.35 -4.91
CA ALA A 255 13.77 -11.10 -5.55
C ALA A 255 12.39 -10.54 -5.18
N GLN A 256 12.21 -10.13 -3.93
CA GLN A 256 11.00 -9.49 -3.44
C GLN A 256 10.73 -8.15 -4.15
N LEU A 257 11.75 -7.27 -4.29
CA LEU A 257 11.63 -6.04 -5.09
C LEU A 257 11.23 -6.32 -6.55
N ALA A 258 11.83 -7.35 -7.16
CA ALA A 258 11.56 -7.72 -8.55
C ALA A 258 10.20 -8.39 -8.77
N ALA A 259 9.60 -8.98 -7.74
CA ALA A 259 8.32 -9.68 -7.84
C ALA A 259 7.11 -8.80 -7.46
N GLY A 260 7.36 -7.66 -6.81
CA GLY A 260 6.35 -6.83 -6.17
C GLY A 260 5.11 -6.49 -7.00
N GLU A 261 4.00 -6.24 -6.30
CA GLU A 261 2.82 -5.57 -6.83
C GLU A 261 2.46 -4.37 -5.94
N VAL A 262 1.83 -3.37 -6.53
CA VAL A 262 1.15 -2.28 -5.84
C VAL A 262 -0.33 -2.37 -6.20
N TYR A 263 -1.19 -2.38 -5.19
CA TYR A 263 -2.63 -2.33 -5.39
C TYR A 263 -3.12 -0.90 -5.22
N PRO A 264 -3.62 -0.28 -6.29
CA PRO A 264 -3.88 1.14 -6.23
C PRO A 264 -5.24 1.45 -5.61
N VAL A 265 -5.44 2.71 -5.26
CA VAL A 265 -6.73 3.30 -4.93
C VAL A 265 -7.26 4.01 -6.17
N ARG A 266 -8.48 3.66 -6.59
CA ARG A 266 -9.22 4.40 -7.62
C ARG A 266 -10.39 5.13 -6.97
N ALA A 267 -10.40 6.45 -7.11
CA ALA A 267 -11.44 7.30 -6.54
C ALA A 267 -12.53 7.62 -7.58
N TYR A 268 -13.79 7.55 -7.16
CA TYR A 268 -14.95 7.94 -7.95
C TYR A 268 -15.80 8.96 -7.20
N TYR A 269 -16.43 9.86 -7.95
CA TYR A 269 -17.55 10.67 -7.49
C TYR A 269 -18.79 10.20 -8.21
N VAL A 270 -19.71 9.56 -7.49
CA VAL A 270 -20.94 8.98 -8.04
C VAL A 270 -22.12 9.89 -7.71
N TYR A 271 -22.94 10.21 -8.70
CA TYR A 271 -24.16 10.98 -8.51
C TYR A 271 -25.36 10.35 -9.25
N PRO A 272 -26.58 10.39 -8.68
CA PRO A 272 -27.77 9.85 -9.32
C PRO A 272 -28.13 10.58 -10.62
N SER A 273 -28.86 9.89 -11.51
CA SER A 273 -29.21 10.42 -12.83
C SER A 273 -30.09 11.68 -12.78
N ASP A 274 -30.88 11.84 -11.73
CA ASP A 274 -31.79 12.96 -11.48
C ASP A 274 -31.18 14.06 -10.59
N GLN A 275 -29.89 13.95 -10.25
CA GLN A 275 -29.16 14.94 -9.45
C GLN A 275 -28.17 15.74 -10.31
N PRO A 276 -27.89 17.00 -9.95
CA PRO A 276 -26.90 17.81 -10.65
C PRO A 276 -25.48 17.30 -10.37
N TYR A 277 -24.63 17.44 -11.38
CA TYR A 277 -23.19 17.27 -11.26
C TYR A 277 -22.56 18.50 -10.58
N HIS A 278 -21.67 18.28 -9.61
CA HIS A 278 -20.90 19.33 -8.95
C HIS A 278 -19.40 19.20 -9.27
N GLN A 279 -18.84 20.20 -9.97
CA GLN A 279 -17.39 20.24 -10.24
C GLN A 279 -16.61 20.51 -8.95
N GLU A 280 -17.20 21.27 -8.04
CA GLU A 280 -16.67 21.63 -6.73
C GLU A 280 -16.42 20.38 -5.87
N TYR A 281 -17.24 19.34 -6.00
CA TYR A 281 -17.01 18.05 -5.34
C TYR A 281 -15.76 17.37 -5.91
N VAL A 282 -15.60 17.33 -7.23
CA VAL A 282 -14.41 16.76 -7.89
C VAL A 282 -13.13 17.48 -7.44
N ASP A 283 -13.14 18.80 -7.45
CA ASP A 283 -11.96 19.61 -7.10
C ASP A 283 -11.59 19.47 -5.62
N ALA A 284 -12.60 19.46 -4.74
CA ALA A 284 -12.42 19.26 -3.30
C ALA A 284 -11.93 17.85 -2.96
N ILE A 285 -12.48 16.81 -3.60
CA ILE A 285 -12.04 15.43 -3.41
C ILE A 285 -10.58 15.27 -3.83
N ASN A 286 -10.18 15.79 -5.00
CA ASN A 286 -8.79 15.69 -5.46
C ASN A 286 -7.83 16.35 -4.47
N THR A 287 -8.14 17.58 -4.04
CA THR A 287 -7.33 18.31 -3.05
C THR A 287 -7.22 17.53 -1.76
N TYR A 288 -8.34 17.01 -1.26
CA TYR A 288 -8.37 16.27 0.00
C TYR A 288 -7.64 14.93 -0.08
N LEU A 289 -7.74 14.21 -1.20
CA LEU A 289 -7.01 12.95 -1.37
C LEU A 289 -5.49 13.16 -1.41
N ASP A 290 -5.01 14.28 -1.94
CA ASP A 290 -3.59 14.64 -1.87
C ASP A 290 -3.15 14.95 -0.43
N GLU A 291 -3.97 15.68 0.34
CA GLU A 291 -3.74 15.91 1.78
C GLU A 291 -3.71 14.58 2.55
N LEU A 292 -4.70 13.71 2.31
CA LEU A 292 -4.88 12.45 3.02
C LEU A 292 -3.73 11.47 2.75
N ARG A 293 -3.19 11.45 1.53
CA ARG A 293 -1.97 10.67 1.22
C ARG A 293 -0.76 11.17 2.02
N GLY A 294 -0.65 12.49 2.18
CA GLY A 294 0.38 13.11 3.02
C GLY A 294 0.24 12.66 4.48
N TRP A 295 -0.98 12.74 5.01
CA TRP A 295 -1.31 12.31 6.36
C TRP A 295 -1.04 10.82 6.58
N TYR A 296 -1.50 9.92 5.69
CA TYR A 296 -1.20 8.48 5.79
C TYR A 296 0.31 8.22 5.84
N ARG A 297 1.08 8.91 4.99
CA ARG A 297 2.55 8.78 4.99
C ARG A 297 3.15 9.21 6.33
N GLN A 298 2.66 10.30 6.90
CA GLN A 298 3.14 10.85 8.15
C GLN A 298 2.82 9.90 9.31
N GLU A 299 1.57 9.45 9.42
CA GLU A 299 1.08 8.70 10.58
C GLU A 299 1.37 7.19 10.51
N SER A 300 1.62 6.65 9.32
CA SER A 300 1.90 5.21 9.15
C SER A 300 3.26 4.90 8.51
N GLY A 301 3.98 5.88 7.97
CA GLY A 301 5.19 5.64 7.18
C GLY A 301 4.94 5.07 5.79
N ALA A 302 3.69 4.77 5.42
CA ALA A 302 3.27 4.28 4.11
C ALA A 302 2.08 5.10 3.56
N SER A 303 1.83 5.04 2.26
CA SER A 303 0.74 5.81 1.65
C SER A 303 0.21 5.12 0.41
N PHE A 304 -1.04 5.40 0.05
CA PHE A 304 -1.68 4.74 -1.07
C PHE A 304 -1.34 5.39 -2.41
N HIS A 305 -1.48 4.58 -3.44
CA HIS A 305 -1.23 4.98 -4.81
C HIS A 305 -2.54 5.28 -5.53
N LEU A 306 -2.80 6.56 -5.84
CA LEU A 306 -4.00 6.96 -6.58
C LEU A 306 -3.86 6.71 -8.08
N VAL A 307 -4.90 6.16 -8.71
CA VAL A 307 -4.96 6.08 -10.18
C VAL A 307 -5.58 7.33 -10.78
N GLY A 308 -4.74 8.33 -11.04
CA GLY A 308 -5.15 9.60 -11.62
C GLY A 308 -6.07 10.40 -10.68
N PHE A 309 -6.83 11.33 -11.26
CA PHE A 309 -7.81 12.14 -10.54
C PHE A 309 -9.12 11.38 -10.31
N VAL A 310 -9.92 11.84 -9.35
CA VAL A 310 -11.26 11.31 -9.08
C VAL A 310 -12.10 11.30 -10.36
N GLN A 311 -12.76 10.16 -10.62
CA GLN A 311 -13.56 9.98 -11.82
C GLN A 311 -15.04 10.26 -11.53
N PRO A 312 -15.66 11.29 -12.14
CA PRO A 312 -17.09 11.53 -12.01
C PRO A 312 -17.89 10.49 -12.79
N VAL A 313 -18.92 9.93 -12.15
CA VAL A 313 -19.77 8.87 -12.71
C VAL A 313 -21.23 9.24 -12.46
N ARG A 314 -21.96 9.48 -13.56
CA ARG A 314 -23.41 9.60 -13.51
C ARG A 314 -24.03 8.21 -13.49
N SER A 315 -24.72 7.86 -12.40
CA SER A 315 -25.50 6.63 -12.34
C SER A 315 -26.57 6.61 -13.43
N SER A 316 -26.93 5.43 -13.92
CA SER A 316 -28.09 5.27 -14.79
C SER A 316 -29.42 5.24 -14.02
N GLN A 317 -29.37 5.15 -12.69
CA GLN A 317 -30.53 5.10 -11.80
C GLN A 317 -30.79 6.48 -11.20
N ASP A 318 -32.05 6.80 -10.94
CA ASP A 318 -32.44 7.97 -10.14
C ASP A 318 -32.15 7.74 -8.64
N TYR A 319 -32.19 8.81 -7.86
CA TYR A 319 -31.85 8.79 -6.44
C TYR A 319 -32.72 7.82 -5.64
N LEU A 320 -34.03 7.80 -5.91
CA LEU A 320 -34.96 6.92 -5.20
C LEU A 320 -34.69 5.44 -5.52
N THR A 321 -34.37 5.11 -6.76
CA THR A 321 -34.02 3.75 -7.21
C THR A 321 -32.68 3.32 -6.63
N MET A 322 -31.67 4.19 -6.63
CA MET A 322 -30.38 3.89 -5.99
C MET A 322 -30.57 3.57 -4.50
N ARG A 323 -31.40 4.34 -3.80
CA ARG A 323 -31.68 4.20 -2.37
C ARG A 323 -32.53 2.97 -2.02
N CYS A 324 -33.64 2.79 -2.71
CA CYS A 324 -34.71 1.87 -2.33
C CYS A 324 -34.91 0.70 -3.30
N GLY A 325 -34.16 0.65 -4.41
CA GLY A 325 -34.33 -0.32 -5.49
C GLY A 325 -35.48 0.05 -6.45
N PRO A 326 -35.69 -0.77 -7.50
CA PRO A 326 -36.64 -0.47 -8.59
C PRO A 326 -38.12 -0.56 -8.16
N THR A 327 -38.41 -1.07 -6.97
CA THR A 327 -39.77 -1.17 -6.41
C THR A 327 -39.76 -0.71 -4.96
N PRO A 328 -39.69 0.61 -4.72
CA PRO A 328 -39.48 1.15 -3.39
C PRO A 328 -40.68 0.94 -2.46
N THR A 329 -40.44 0.50 -1.23
CA THR A 329 -41.49 0.40 -0.20
C THR A 329 -41.93 1.80 0.25
N THR A 330 -43.15 1.91 0.81
CA THR A 330 -43.63 3.19 1.39
C THR A 330 -42.74 3.64 2.55
N ALA A 331 -42.24 2.71 3.36
CA ALA A 331 -41.31 3.00 4.45
C ALA A 331 -40.04 3.69 3.93
N CYS A 332 -39.40 3.08 2.92
CA CYS A 332 -38.18 3.65 2.34
C CYS A 332 -38.47 5.03 1.72
N ARG A 333 -39.54 5.21 0.94
CA ARG A 333 -39.90 6.52 0.35
C ARG A 333 -40.01 7.63 1.39
N ASN A 334 -40.58 7.33 2.55
CA ASN A 334 -40.86 8.32 3.59
C ASN A 334 -39.70 8.57 4.55
N ASN A 335 -38.73 7.64 4.65
CA ASN A 335 -37.54 7.83 5.45
C ASN A 335 -36.31 8.03 4.55
N PRO A 336 -35.80 9.25 4.36
CA PRO A 336 -34.62 9.49 3.52
C PRO A 336 -33.36 8.78 4.05
N GLN A 337 -33.28 8.43 5.34
CA GLN A 337 -32.14 7.70 5.92
C GLN A 337 -32.11 6.21 5.55
N ASP A 338 -33.21 5.64 5.07
CA ASP A 338 -33.24 4.24 4.65
C ASP A 338 -32.50 4.09 3.32
N LEU A 339 -31.33 3.44 3.35
CA LEU A 339 -30.44 3.21 2.20
C LEU A 339 -30.23 1.72 1.87
N PRO A 340 -31.28 0.87 1.84
CA PRO A 340 -31.13 -0.59 1.76
C PRO A 340 -30.51 -1.10 0.44
N ASN A 341 -30.62 -0.34 -0.65
CA ASN A 341 -30.08 -0.73 -1.97
C ASN A 341 -28.78 0.02 -2.33
N TRP A 342 -28.30 0.90 -1.45
CA TRP A 342 -27.32 1.91 -1.81
C TRP A 342 -25.97 1.34 -2.25
N LEU A 343 -25.38 0.42 -1.47
CA LEU A 343 -24.11 -0.22 -1.80
C LEU A 343 -24.17 -0.93 -3.17
N GLY A 344 -25.26 -1.66 -3.43
CA GLY A 344 -25.45 -2.36 -4.70
C GLY A 344 -25.56 -1.39 -5.89
N ALA A 345 -26.31 -0.30 -5.73
CA ALA A 345 -26.46 0.71 -6.77
C ALA A 345 -25.14 1.45 -7.06
N VAL A 346 -24.38 1.82 -6.03
CA VAL A 346 -23.08 2.46 -6.18
C VAL A 346 -22.06 1.51 -6.82
N SER A 347 -21.98 0.27 -6.35
CA SER A 347 -21.12 -0.75 -6.93
C SER A 347 -21.43 -0.95 -8.42
N GLN A 348 -22.71 -1.02 -8.79
CA GLN A 348 -23.12 -1.09 -10.19
C GLN A 348 -22.68 0.13 -11.01
N ALA A 349 -22.80 1.34 -10.45
CA ALA A 349 -22.42 2.58 -11.15
C ALA A 349 -20.93 2.61 -11.52
N VAL A 350 -20.05 2.09 -10.65
CA VAL A 350 -18.60 2.07 -10.89
C VAL A 350 -18.10 0.77 -11.56
N GLY A 351 -19.01 -0.14 -11.92
CA GLY A 351 -18.67 -1.40 -12.60
C GLY A 351 -18.15 -2.51 -11.68
N GLY A 352 -18.49 -2.46 -10.39
CA GLY A 352 -18.05 -3.41 -9.37
C GLY A 352 -16.74 -3.00 -8.69
N PHE A 353 -16.28 -3.83 -7.76
CA PHE A 353 -15.01 -3.65 -7.07
C PHE A 353 -14.01 -4.68 -7.59
N PRO A 354 -13.02 -4.27 -8.41
CA PRO A 354 -12.03 -5.19 -8.94
C PRO A 354 -11.07 -5.65 -7.84
N ALA A 355 -10.61 -6.90 -7.94
CA ALA A 355 -9.53 -7.39 -7.11
C ALA A 355 -8.24 -6.59 -7.33
N ARG A 356 -7.34 -6.60 -6.33
CA ARG A 356 -6.02 -5.94 -6.39
C ARG A 356 -6.11 -4.42 -6.56
N GLN A 357 -7.15 -3.83 -5.99
CA GLN A 357 -7.42 -2.40 -6.01
C GLN A 357 -8.32 -2.07 -4.81
N SER A 358 -8.17 -0.88 -4.23
CA SER A 358 -9.21 -0.29 -3.39
C SER A 358 -10.04 0.70 -4.21
N THR A 359 -11.35 0.50 -4.23
CA THR A 359 -12.29 1.41 -4.88
C THR A 359 -12.87 2.37 -3.85
N LEU A 360 -12.46 3.63 -3.91
CA LEU A 360 -12.96 4.69 -3.05
C LEU A 360 -14.08 5.44 -3.77
N VAL A 361 -15.26 5.53 -3.17
CA VAL A 361 -16.41 6.22 -3.78
C VAL A 361 -16.93 7.29 -2.85
N PHE A 362 -17.05 8.51 -3.39
CA PHE A 362 -17.80 9.59 -2.80
C PHE A 362 -19.17 9.64 -3.48
N ALA A 363 -20.23 9.29 -2.77
CA ALA A 363 -21.57 9.15 -3.34
C ALA A 363 -22.51 10.27 -2.91
N GLN A 364 -22.91 11.10 -3.86
CA GLN A 364 -23.94 12.11 -3.64
C GLN A 364 -25.31 11.45 -3.45
N GLY A 365 -26.05 11.92 -2.46
CA GLY A 365 -27.28 11.29 -1.96
C GLY A 365 -27.02 10.15 -0.97
N GLY A 366 -25.76 9.76 -0.73
CA GLY A 366 -25.42 8.67 0.18
C GLY A 366 -25.58 9.03 1.66
N GLY A 367 -25.78 10.30 1.99
CA GLY A 367 -25.98 10.75 3.35
C GLY A 367 -24.84 10.42 4.30
N GLY A 368 -25.19 9.84 5.45
CA GLY A 368 -24.22 9.36 6.44
C GLY A 368 -23.68 7.96 6.17
N TRP A 369 -23.89 7.40 4.96
CA TRP A 369 -23.35 6.09 4.63
C TRP A 369 -21.82 6.15 4.63
N ALA A 370 -21.21 5.32 5.45
CA ALA A 370 -19.79 5.05 5.47
C ALA A 370 -19.60 3.54 5.63
N GLY A 371 -18.66 2.98 4.89
CA GLY A 371 -18.41 1.55 4.93
C GLY A 371 -17.34 1.11 3.94
N ALA A 372 -16.55 0.16 4.40
CA ALA A 372 -15.42 -0.35 3.67
C ALA A 372 -15.15 -1.80 4.04
N ASN A 373 -14.42 -2.49 3.17
CA ASN A 373 -13.91 -3.82 3.46
C ASN A 373 -12.74 -4.11 2.54
N LEU A 374 -11.85 -5.01 2.97
CA LEU A 374 -10.87 -5.67 2.14
C LEU A 374 -11.24 -7.16 2.05
N GLN A 375 -11.77 -7.58 0.92
CA GLN A 375 -12.28 -8.93 0.72
C GLN A 375 -11.29 -9.82 -0.04
N GLY A 376 -11.30 -11.10 0.32
CA GLY A 376 -10.54 -12.16 -0.32
C GLY A 376 -9.05 -11.87 -0.29
N ASP A 377 -8.43 -11.96 -1.47
CA ASP A 377 -6.99 -11.81 -1.62
C ASP A 377 -6.53 -10.39 -1.97
N THR A 378 -7.44 -9.37 -2.08
CA THR A 378 -7.16 -7.89 -2.16
C THR A 378 -8.26 -7.05 -2.85
N THR A 379 -9.54 -7.38 -2.71
CA THR A 379 -10.63 -6.52 -3.22
C THR A 379 -11.01 -5.50 -2.16
N GLY A 380 -10.44 -4.30 -2.24
CA GLY A 380 -10.77 -3.19 -1.34
C GLY A 380 -11.93 -2.36 -1.86
N PHE A 381 -12.80 -1.90 -0.98
CA PHE A 381 -13.67 -0.75 -1.26
C PHE A 381 -13.83 0.11 -0.02
N ALA A 382 -14.09 1.40 -0.25
CA ALA A 382 -14.50 2.36 0.75
C ALA A 382 -15.54 3.28 0.10
N LEU A 383 -16.65 3.52 0.78
CA LEU A 383 -17.70 4.40 0.29
C LEU A 383 -18.08 5.39 1.39
N VAL A 384 -18.19 6.66 1.01
CA VAL A 384 -18.62 7.76 1.88
C VAL A 384 -19.72 8.57 1.21
N GLY A 385 -20.70 9.01 1.99
CA GLY A 385 -21.82 9.81 1.52
C GLY A 385 -21.63 11.33 1.64
N ASP A 386 -22.74 12.05 1.56
CA ASP A 386 -22.77 13.53 1.52
C ASP A 386 -22.19 14.22 2.74
N TRP A 387 -22.21 13.55 3.90
CA TRP A 387 -21.71 14.13 5.15
C TRP A 387 -20.20 14.47 5.11
N VAL A 388 -19.47 13.92 4.14
CA VAL A 388 -18.06 14.20 3.84
C VAL A 388 -17.97 15.21 2.70
N LEU A 389 -18.82 15.07 1.67
CA LEU A 389 -18.80 15.92 0.49
C LEU A 389 -19.04 17.40 0.81
N GLU A 390 -20.05 17.70 1.64
CA GLU A 390 -20.36 19.08 2.01
C GLU A 390 -19.21 19.74 2.80
N PRO A 391 -18.65 19.14 3.87
CA PRO A 391 -17.49 19.70 4.57
C PRO A 391 -16.22 19.84 3.73
N LEU A 392 -16.01 18.98 2.73
CA LEU A 392 -14.84 19.08 1.85
C LEU A 392 -14.96 20.22 0.84
N SER A 393 -16.16 20.44 0.29
CA SER A 393 -16.37 21.34 -0.86
C SER A 393 -17.04 22.66 -0.51
N GLY A 394 -17.73 22.75 0.64
CA GLY A 394 -18.64 23.84 0.97
C GLY A 394 -19.94 23.86 0.16
N VAL A 395 -20.18 22.87 -0.71
CA VAL A 395 -21.39 22.79 -1.55
C VAL A 395 -22.41 21.86 -0.90
N ARG A 396 -23.62 22.39 -0.69
CA ARG A 396 -24.76 21.66 -0.12
C ARG A 396 -25.73 21.24 -1.21
N GLU A 397 -25.93 19.94 -1.36
CA GLU A 397 -26.93 19.37 -2.27
C GLU A 397 -28.30 19.29 -1.57
N PRO A 398 -29.38 19.89 -2.10
CA PRO A 398 -30.71 19.88 -1.46
C PRO A 398 -31.27 18.49 -1.12
N LEU A 399 -30.93 17.47 -1.91
CA LEU A 399 -31.37 16.09 -1.71
C LEU A 399 -30.36 15.23 -0.93
N ALA A 400 -29.23 15.83 -0.53
CA ALA A 400 -28.26 15.20 0.36
C ALA A 400 -28.75 15.16 1.80
N ILE A 401 -28.37 14.09 2.49
CA ILE A 401 -28.62 13.93 3.92
C ILE A 401 -27.41 14.51 4.67
N HIS A 402 -27.45 15.81 4.95
CA HIS A 402 -26.36 16.50 5.64
C HIS A 402 -26.22 16.07 7.12
N CYS A 403 -25.11 16.44 7.76
CA CYS A 403 -24.76 16.07 9.14
C CYS A 403 -25.84 16.35 10.19
N GLY A 404 -26.77 17.27 9.95
CA GLY A 404 -27.89 17.57 10.85
C GLY A 404 -29.00 16.50 10.86
N TYR A 405 -28.99 15.60 9.87
CA TYR A 405 -29.80 14.39 9.82
C TYR A 405 -29.00 13.13 10.18
N ALA A 406 -27.68 13.23 10.32
CA ALA A 406 -26.81 12.09 10.64
C ALA A 406 -26.71 11.88 12.16
N THR A 407 -26.35 10.66 12.54
CA THR A 407 -26.35 10.20 13.94
C THR A 407 -25.14 10.73 14.74
N TRP A 408 -24.82 10.10 15.87
CA TRP A 408 -23.73 10.46 16.79
C TRP A 408 -22.36 10.71 16.11
N GLN A 409 -22.12 10.09 14.96
CA GLN A 409 -20.91 10.21 14.13
C GLN A 409 -20.60 11.65 13.65
N CYS A 410 -21.59 12.54 13.57
CA CYS A 410 -21.39 13.97 13.24
C CYS A 410 -21.43 14.89 14.46
N SER A 411 -21.76 14.37 15.64
CA SER A 411 -22.06 15.18 16.83
C SER A 411 -20.83 15.53 17.67
N GLY A 412 -19.66 14.97 17.34
CA GLY A 412 -18.44 15.09 18.16
C GLY A 412 -17.14 15.38 17.41
N GLY A 413 -17.15 15.64 16.09
CA GLY A 413 -15.89 15.82 15.37
C GLY A 413 -16.01 16.18 13.88
N VAL A 414 -14.88 16.11 13.17
CA VAL A 414 -14.69 16.47 11.77
C VAL A 414 -15.07 15.31 10.85
N PRO A 415 -16.16 15.39 10.06
CA PRO A 415 -16.59 14.29 9.18
C PRO A 415 -15.54 13.90 8.12
N ARG A 416 -14.57 14.78 7.83
CA ARG A 416 -13.46 14.53 6.90
C ARG A 416 -12.70 13.26 7.25
N GLY A 417 -12.47 12.98 8.54
CA GLY A 417 -11.73 11.79 8.99
C GLY A 417 -12.37 10.46 8.59
N THR A 418 -13.67 10.45 8.26
CA THR A 418 -14.37 9.24 7.77
C THR A 418 -13.64 8.61 6.60
N VAL A 419 -13.14 9.41 5.65
CA VAL A 419 -12.43 8.86 4.49
C VAL A 419 -11.13 8.17 4.90
N ALA A 420 -10.43 8.74 5.88
CA ALA A 420 -9.21 8.15 6.42
C ALA A 420 -9.51 6.79 7.07
N HIS A 421 -10.55 6.73 7.91
CA HIS A 421 -11.01 5.52 8.59
C HIS A 421 -11.45 4.43 7.60
N GLU A 422 -12.35 4.75 6.66
CA GLU A 422 -12.86 3.78 5.69
C GLU A 422 -11.77 3.26 4.75
N LEU A 423 -10.81 4.13 4.36
CA LEU A 423 -9.64 3.64 3.63
C LEU A 423 -8.81 2.66 4.46
N GLY A 424 -8.69 2.85 5.77
CA GLY A 424 -7.98 1.96 6.68
C GLY A 424 -8.55 0.54 6.61
N HIS A 425 -9.87 0.39 6.65
CA HIS A 425 -10.55 -0.89 6.41
C HIS A 425 -10.28 -1.45 5.01
N SER A 426 -10.29 -0.61 3.98
CA SER A 426 -9.95 -1.04 2.62
C SER A 426 -8.48 -1.46 2.46
N PHE A 427 -7.63 -1.12 3.43
CA PHE A 427 -6.22 -1.53 3.51
C PHE A 427 -5.98 -2.69 4.47
N GLY A 428 -7.03 -3.18 5.13
CA GLY A 428 -7.00 -4.37 5.98
C GLY A 428 -7.00 -4.10 7.48
N LEU A 429 -7.23 -2.86 7.94
CA LEU A 429 -7.38 -2.56 9.37
C LEU A 429 -8.79 -2.89 9.87
N HIS A 430 -8.90 -3.19 11.15
CA HIS A 430 -10.16 -3.42 11.86
C HIS A 430 -10.33 -2.37 12.97
N HIS A 431 -11.50 -2.31 13.60
CA HIS A 431 -11.68 -1.48 14.79
C HIS A 431 -10.85 -2.07 15.94
N PRO A 432 -10.21 -1.24 16.79
CA PRO A 432 -9.48 -1.69 17.98
C PRO A 432 -10.46 -2.01 19.13
N ASP A 433 -11.47 -2.84 18.85
CA ASP A 433 -12.59 -3.13 19.75
C ASP A 433 -12.10 -3.63 21.10
N GLY A 434 -12.60 -3.02 22.18
CA GLY A 434 -12.30 -3.45 23.54
C GLY A 434 -10.93 -3.05 24.07
N TYR A 435 -10.20 -2.14 23.40
CA TYR A 435 -8.93 -1.61 23.89
C TYR A 435 -8.92 -0.10 24.05
N THR A 436 -8.10 0.36 24.99
CA THR A 436 -7.84 1.78 25.21
C THR A 436 -6.83 2.29 24.21
N GLY A 437 -7.15 3.38 23.53
CA GLY A 437 -6.26 4.04 22.59
C GLY A 437 -7.03 5.04 21.75
N THR A 438 -6.39 6.15 21.41
CA THR A 438 -6.93 7.10 20.45
C THR A 438 -6.30 6.79 19.11
N THR A 439 -7.09 6.34 18.14
CA THR A 439 -6.65 6.08 16.76
C THR A 439 -7.78 6.45 15.82
N ILE A 440 -7.41 6.79 14.58
CA ILE A 440 -8.37 7.01 13.49
C ILE A 440 -9.32 5.83 13.30
N MET A 441 -8.87 4.60 13.60
CA MET A 441 -9.67 3.39 13.46
C MET A 441 -10.66 3.18 14.62
N ALA A 442 -10.45 3.83 15.77
CA ALA A 442 -11.42 3.85 16.86
C ALA A 442 -12.46 4.96 16.64
N TRP A 443 -11.99 6.14 16.25
CA TRP A 443 -12.85 7.31 16.08
C TRP A 443 -12.28 8.28 15.06
N HIS A 444 -13.08 8.60 14.05
CA HIS A 444 -12.67 9.43 12.93
C HIS A 444 -12.93 10.93 13.13
N GLY A 445 -13.63 11.31 14.21
CA GLY A 445 -14.05 12.69 14.44
C GLY A 445 -12.91 13.62 14.91
N ASP A 446 -11.84 13.04 15.47
CA ASP A 446 -10.70 13.80 15.97
C ASP A 446 -9.60 13.96 14.89
N TYR A 447 -9.94 13.71 13.62
CA TYR A 447 -9.03 13.95 12.49
C TYR A 447 -8.83 15.46 12.24
N PRO A 448 -7.59 15.92 11.96
CA PRO A 448 -6.37 15.13 11.70
C PRO A 448 -5.48 14.87 12.92
N GLU A 449 -5.93 15.18 14.13
CA GLU A 449 -5.13 15.06 15.37
C GLU A 449 -4.98 13.62 15.88
N THR A 450 -5.81 12.68 15.41
CA THR A 450 -5.65 11.23 15.63
C THR A 450 -4.56 10.63 14.76
N ASP A 451 -3.89 9.58 15.26
CA ASP A 451 -2.88 8.78 14.56
C ASP A 451 -3.33 7.32 14.36
N PHE A 452 -2.37 6.44 14.05
CA PHE A 452 -2.53 4.98 14.03
C PHE A 452 -1.75 4.35 15.19
N LEU A 453 -2.30 3.29 15.78
CA LEU A 453 -1.58 2.48 16.77
C LEU A 453 -0.42 1.74 16.12
N ASP A 454 0.61 1.39 16.90
CA ASP A 454 1.82 0.72 16.41
C ASP A 454 1.53 -0.51 15.53
N HIS A 455 0.59 -1.37 15.95
CA HIS A 455 0.23 -2.56 15.19
C HIS A 455 -0.49 -2.22 13.87
N GLU A 456 -1.31 -1.16 13.85
CA GLU A 456 -1.97 -0.67 12.64
C GLU A 456 -0.92 -0.15 11.64
N GLN A 457 0.05 0.65 12.11
CA GLN A 457 1.17 1.14 11.28
C GLN A 457 1.97 -0.02 10.68
N MET A 458 2.30 -1.04 11.47
CA MET A 458 3.04 -2.22 11.02
C MET A 458 2.32 -2.98 9.90
N ILE A 459 0.98 -3.04 9.95
CA ILE A 459 0.16 -3.67 8.91
C ILE A 459 0.12 -2.80 7.67
N LEU A 460 -0.11 -1.49 7.83
CA LEU A 460 -0.13 -0.54 6.72
C LEU A 460 1.19 -0.52 5.94
N GLN A 461 2.33 -0.57 6.64
CA GLN A 461 3.67 -0.65 6.03
C GLN A 461 3.89 -1.95 5.25
N GLU A 462 3.20 -3.03 5.61
CA GLU A 462 3.27 -4.32 4.90
C GLU A 462 2.03 -4.62 4.03
N SER A 463 1.11 -3.66 3.92
CA SER A 463 -0.07 -3.82 3.08
C SER A 463 0.33 -3.63 1.61
N PRO A 464 -0.02 -4.57 0.71
CA PRO A 464 0.23 -4.38 -0.72
C PRO A 464 -0.61 -3.25 -1.33
N MET A 465 -1.58 -2.71 -0.58
CA MET A 465 -2.35 -1.52 -0.95
C MET A 465 -1.53 -0.22 -0.80
N LEU A 466 -0.48 -0.23 0.03
CA LEU A 466 0.34 0.94 0.34
C LEU A 466 1.82 0.79 -0.02
N SER A 467 2.31 -0.45 -0.09
CA SER A 467 3.72 -0.73 -0.25
C SER A 467 3.99 -1.76 -1.34
N SER A 468 4.51 -1.24 -2.45
CA SER A 468 5.21 -1.97 -3.52
C SER A 468 6.22 -2.99 -2.97
N GLY A 469 6.28 -4.18 -3.57
CA GLY A 469 7.31 -5.16 -3.22
C GLY A 469 7.02 -5.94 -1.96
N VAL A 470 6.01 -5.61 -1.15
CA VAL A 470 5.71 -6.41 0.04
C VAL A 470 5.06 -7.74 -0.32
N PHE A 471 4.22 -7.76 -1.35
CA PHE A 471 3.53 -8.96 -1.79
C PHE A 471 4.17 -9.60 -3.02
N VAL A 472 4.27 -10.93 -2.99
CA VAL A 472 4.73 -11.77 -4.10
C VAL A 472 3.56 -12.61 -4.59
N ARG A 473 3.21 -12.46 -5.88
CA ARG A 473 2.12 -13.22 -6.50
C ARG A 473 2.36 -14.74 -6.35
N GLY A 474 1.37 -15.45 -5.80
CA GLY A 474 1.44 -16.90 -5.57
C GLY A 474 2.32 -17.32 -4.39
N GLY A 475 2.79 -16.35 -3.59
CA GLY A 475 3.48 -16.58 -2.34
C GLY A 475 2.54 -16.96 -1.19
N LEU A 476 3.09 -16.99 0.01
CA LEU A 476 2.34 -17.22 1.25
C LEU A 476 1.41 -16.03 1.50
N TRP A 477 0.14 -16.27 1.82
CA TRP A 477 -0.87 -15.25 2.03
C TRP A 477 -1.84 -15.66 3.13
N LEU A 478 -2.30 -14.69 3.90
CA LEU A 478 -3.32 -14.85 4.93
C LEU A 478 -4.47 -13.89 4.61
N ASP A 479 -5.71 -14.39 4.54
CA ASP A 479 -6.84 -13.57 4.12
C ASP A 479 -7.21 -12.52 5.19
N PHE A 480 -7.58 -11.32 4.76
CA PHE A 480 -8.10 -10.29 5.68
C PHE A 480 -9.49 -10.64 6.23
N ASN A 481 -10.18 -11.61 5.64
CA ASN A 481 -11.47 -12.12 6.13
C ASN A 481 -11.36 -13.05 7.36
N ASN A 482 -10.14 -13.36 7.82
CA ASN A 482 -9.97 -14.08 9.07
C ASN A 482 -10.52 -13.25 10.25
N ALA A 483 -10.91 -13.93 11.33
CA ALA A 483 -11.47 -13.27 12.50
C ALA A 483 -10.52 -12.18 13.01
N ASP A 484 -11.09 -11.00 13.22
CA ASP A 484 -10.44 -9.79 13.73
C ASP A 484 -10.36 -9.77 15.25
N VAL A 485 -11.16 -10.60 15.93
CA VAL A 485 -11.13 -10.85 17.36
C VAL A 485 -10.80 -12.33 17.63
N MET A 486 -9.80 -12.60 18.47
CA MET A 486 -9.40 -13.96 18.84
C MET A 486 -9.25 -14.11 20.35
N HIS A 487 -9.92 -15.12 20.91
CA HIS A 487 -9.85 -15.40 22.35
C HIS A 487 -8.67 -16.31 22.69
N TRP A 488 -7.99 -16.02 23.79
CA TRP A 488 -6.89 -16.79 24.32
C TRP A 488 -7.31 -18.25 24.58
N ASN A 489 -6.38 -19.18 24.37
CA ASN A 489 -6.58 -20.61 24.61
C ASN A 489 -7.72 -21.23 23.78
N THR A 490 -8.13 -20.59 22.68
CA THR A 490 -9.11 -21.14 21.74
C THR A 490 -8.46 -21.61 20.45
N ALA A 491 -9.07 -22.59 19.80
CA ALA A 491 -8.68 -23.03 18.47
C ALA A 491 -9.33 -22.15 17.41
N VAL A 492 -8.52 -21.56 16.53
CA VAL A 492 -9.01 -20.76 15.40
C VAL A 492 -8.60 -21.40 14.08
N SER A 493 -9.50 -21.34 13.09
CA SER A 493 -9.20 -21.75 11.73
C SER A 493 -8.93 -20.52 10.88
N LEU A 494 -7.76 -20.51 10.24
CA LEU A 494 -7.28 -19.42 9.41
C LEU A 494 -7.31 -19.83 7.94
N THR A 495 -7.73 -18.94 7.06
CA THR A 495 -7.74 -19.12 5.60
C THR A 495 -6.69 -18.25 4.92
N GLY A 496 -6.18 -18.75 3.79
CA GLY A 496 -5.19 -18.04 2.99
C GLY A 496 -4.68 -18.90 1.84
N SER A 497 -3.42 -18.72 1.45
CA SER A 497 -2.79 -19.52 0.40
C SER A 497 -1.29 -19.71 0.59
N GLY A 498 -0.74 -20.72 -0.10
CA GLY A 498 0.68 -21.04 -0.03
C GLY A 498 1.11 -21.77 1.25
N PHE A 499 0.16 -22.18 2.07
CA PHE A 499 0.41 -22.96 3.29
C PHE A 499 0.95 -24.35 2.94
N GLY A 500 1.71 -24.96 3.85
CA GLY A 500 2.28 -26.28 3.64
C GLY A 500 3.00 -26.81 4.87
N ALA A 501 3.54 -28.03 4.76
CA ALA A 501 4.27 -28.67 5.85
C ALA A 501 5.41 -27.77 6.36
N GLY A 502 5.52 -27.66 7.69
CA GLY A 502 6.50 -26.78 8.33
C GLY A 502 6.04 -25.33 8.48
N ALA A 503 4.82 -24.98 8.05
CA ALA A 503 4.29 -23.66 8.33
C ALA A 503 4.06 -23.44 9.84
N GLN A 504 4.27 -22.21 10.30
CA GLN A 504 4.06 -21.75 11.67
C GLN A 504 3.26 -20.45 11.64
N VAL A 505 2.43 -20.22 12.65
CA VAL A 505 1.71 -18.95 12.81
C VAL A 505 2.43 -18.14 13.88
N GLU A 506 2.83 -16.93 13.51
CA GLU A 506 3.30 -15.94 14.49
C GLU A 506 2.12 -15.10 14.95
N PHE A 507 2.01 -14.96 16.26
CA PHE A 507 1.11 -14.05 16.95
C PHE A 507 1.97 -12.99 17.62
N VAL A 508 1.73 -11.73 17.28
CA VAL A 508 2.63 -10.64 17.67
C VAL A 508 1.79 -9.49 18.20
N ASP A 509 2.14 -8.97 19.37
CA ASP A 509 1.66 -7.70 19.91
C ASP A 509 2.84 -6.74 20.13
N ALA A 510 2.63 -5.63 20.85
CA ALA A 510 3.67 -4.64 21.11
C ALA A 510 4.87 -5.17 21.93
N THR A 511 4.71 -6.19 22.78
CA THR A 511 5.74 -6.66 23.71
C THR A 511 6.05 -8.16 23.60
N HIS A 512 5.27 -8.91 22.84
CA HIS A 512 5.32 -10.36 22.77
C HIS A 512 5.31 -10.87 21.34
N THR A 513 5.98 -12.00 21.13
CA THR A 513 5.87 -12.80 19.91
C THR A 513 5.77 -14.26 20.30
N ALA A 514 4.69 -14.90 19.88
CA ALA A 514 4.46 -16.33 20.08
C ALA A 514 4.38 -17.02 18.72
N VAL A 515 5.11 -18.13 18.57
CA VAL A 515 5.14 -18.91 17.32
C VAL A 515 4.52 -20.28 17.59
N VAL A 516 3.42 -20.57 16.90
CA VAL A 516 2.63 -21.79 17.12
C VAL A 516 2.58 -22.63 15.85
N SER A 517 2.83 -23.92 16.00
CA SER A 517 2.66 -24.87 14.90
C SER A 517 1.17 -25.23 14.73
N PRO A 518 0.62 -25.23 13.51
CA PRO A 518 -0.77 -25.61 13.29
C PRO A 518 -1.07 -27.04 13.72
N THR A 519 -2.26 -27.26 14.29
CA THR A 519 -2.79 -28.60 14.60
C THR A 519 -3.33 -29.31 13.36
N SER A 520 -3.76 -28.56 12.35
CA SER A 520 -4.09 -29.06 11.02
C SER A 520 -3.71 -28.04 9.95
N ILE A 521 -3.34 -28.52 8.76
CA ILE A 521 -2.92 -27.65 7.66
C ILE A 521 -3.31 -28.26 6.30
N SER A 522 -3.77 -27.39 5.41
CA SER A 522 -3.96 -27.61 3.98
C SER A 522 -3.24 -26.50 3.20
N ALA A 523 -3.35 -26.48 1.87
CA ALA A 523 -2.76 -25.41 1.06
C ALA A 523 -3.46 -24.04 1.25
N THR A 524 -4.69 -24.03 1.77
CA THR A 524 -5.54 -22.84 1.86
C THR A 524 -6.14 -22.59 3.24
N SER A 525 -5.89 -23.49 4.19
CA SER A 525 -6.36 -23.34 5.57
C SER A 525 -5.42 -23.96 6.57
N LEU A 526 -5.39 -23.43 7.78
CA LEU A 526 -4.71 -24.04 8.91
C LEU A 526 -5.51 -23.79 10.20
N THR A 527 -5.32 -24.64 11.21
CA THR A 527 -5.94 -24.47 12.54
C THR A 527 -4.84 -24.36 13.58
N VAL A 528 -4.97 -23.41 14.50
CA VAL A 528 -3.94 -23.09 15.47
C VAL A 528 -4.57 -22.69 16.81
N GLN A 529 -3.84 -22.91 17.91
CA GLN A 529 -4.24 -22.45 19.24
C GLN A 529 -3.76 -21.01 19.46
N VAL A 530 -4.67 -20.13 19.89
CA VAL A 530 -4.36 -18.73 20.21
C VAL A 530 -3.60 -18.69 21.55
N PRO A 531 -2.38 -18.14 21.60
CA PRO A 531 -1.64 -17.98 22.85
C PRO A 531 -2.35 -17.01 23.81
N SER A 532 -2.18 -17.23 25.11
CA SER A 532 -2.66 -16.31 26.14
C SER A 532 -1.71 -15.14 26.37
N GLY A 533 -2.23 -14.04 26.92
CA GLY A 533 -1.41 -12.90 27.37
C GLY A 533 -1.00 -11.94 26.25
N LEU A 534 -1.59 -12.07 25.06
CA LEU A 534 -1.39 -11.15 23.94
C LEU A 534 -2.40 -10.00 24.02
N GLY A 535 -1.93 -8.76 23.80
CA GLY A 535 -2.77 -7.57 23.54
C GLY A 535 -3.02 -7.35 22.04
N PRO A 536 -3.55 -6.20 21.59
CA PRO A 536 -3.79 -5.94 20.15
C PRO A 536 -2.53 -6.08 19.33
N GLY A 537 -2.66 -6.67 18.15
CA GLY A 537 -1.50 -7.00 17.35
C GLY A 537 -1.84 -7.52 15.97
N TYR A 538 -1.06 -8.48 15.50
CA TYR A 538 -1.28 -9.13 14.23
C TYR A 538 -0.90 -10.61 14.26
N ILE A 539 -1.41 -11.33 13.27
CA ILE A 539 -0.92 -12.66 12.90
C ILE A 539 -0.26 -12.64 11.53
N ARG A 540 0.71 -13.53 11.34
CA ARG A 540 1.22 -13.90 10.02
C ARG A 540 1.62 -15.37 9.99
N VAL A 541 1.56 -15.98 8.81
CA VAL A 541 2.03 -17.35 8.60
C VAL A 541 3.45 -17.30 8.08
N ARG A 542 4.30 -18.20 8.57
CA ARG A 542 5.66 -18.42 8.08
C ARG A 542 5.82 -19.83 7.55
N ASN A 543 6.66 -20.01 6.54
CA ASN A 543 7.01 -21.35 6.03
C ASN A 543 8.41 -21.36 5.39
N GLY A 544 9.34 -22.11 6.00
CA GLY A 544 10.77 -22.06 5.69
C GLY A 544 11.35 -20.70 6.02
N GLY A 545 12.30 -20.22 5.23
CA GLY A 545 12.59 -18.79 5.26
C GLY A 545 11.46 -18.11 4.54
N GLY A 546 10.23 -18.07 5.10
CA GLY A 546 8.95 -17.56 4.56
C GLY A 546 7.96 -16.84 5.41
N ALA A 547 7.21 -15.87 4.85
CA ALA A 547 6.22 -15.05 5.55
C ALA A 547 5.07 -14.60 4.63
N SER A 548 3.84 -14.56 5.15
CA SER A 548 2.66 -13.92 4.57
C SER A 548 2.60 -12.44 4.92
N ASN A 549 1.58 -11.74 4.41
CA ASN A 549 1.11 -10.47 4.97
C ASN A 549 0.75 -10.59 6.46
N LYS A 550 0.71 -9.44 7.13
CA LYS A 550 0.20 -9.27 8.50
C LYS A 550 -1.30 -8.97 8.46
N VAL A 551 -2.06 -9.63 9.32
CA VAL A 551 -3.51 -9.40 9.50
C VAL A 551 -3.75 -8.94 10.94
N PRO A 552 -4.43 -7.80 11.17
CA PRO A 552 -4.69 -7.29 12.51
C PRO A 552 -5.61 -8.21 13.28
N VAL A 553 -5.29 -8.40 14.57
CA VAL A 553 -6.10 -9.17 15.48
C VAL A 553 -6.11 -8.54 16.87
N ASN A 554 -7.32 -8.42 17.41
CA ASN A 554 -7.63 -8.09 18.78
C ASN A 554 -7.61 -9.39 19.62
N PHE A 555 -6.52 -9.62 20.38
CA PHE A 555 -6.35 -10.81 21.22
C PHE A 555 -6.91 -10.62 22.64
N HIS A 556 -7.99 -11.30 22.99
CA HIS A 556 -8.67 -11.11 24.28
C HIS A 556 -8.65 -12.36 25.17
N PRO A 557 -8.76 -12.19 26.50
CA PRO A 557 -9.04 -13.29 27.43
C PRO A 557 -10.20 -14.19 27.05
#